data_AF-X0ULC0-F1
#
_entry.id   AF-X0ULC0-F1
#
_cell.length_a   1.000
_cell.length_b   1.000
_cell.length_c   1.000
_cell.angle_alpha   90.00
_cell.angle_beta   90.00
_cell.angle_gamma   90.00
#
_symmetry.space_group_name_H-M   'P 1'
#
loop_
_entity.id
_entity.type
_entity.pdbx_description
1 polymer ?
#
loop_
_entity_poly.entity_id
_entity_poly.type
_entity_poly.pdbx_seq_one_letter_code
_entity_poly.pdbx_strand_id
1 'polypeptide(L)'
;MVEKNPSLANRKISLPVVTCGITHAISIFADIWIDPGDVVILPDMMWGNYNMILNVRKEAKITTYPIFSKNGEYNLAAFEKKVKEEALKHDKIIVLLNFPHNPSGYTVSKEEGDRTVKILTDVAKEGTNIIAACDDSYFGLFYEKETMKESFFARLCNQHPRLLAIKLDGATKENYVWGLRVGFITCGCKIESDSGPVYDALEKKTAGCVRGSISNASHLS
;
A
#
# COMPACT_ATOMS: atom_id res chain seq x y z
N MET A 1 -15.48 -1.08 4.84
CA MET A 1 -14.47 -1.63 3.90
C MET A 1 -15.10 -2.15 2.61
N VAL A 2 -15.94 -3.19 2.64
CA VAL A 2 -16.54 -3.84 1.44
C VAL A 2 -17.46 -2.91 0.63
N GLU A 3 -18.30 -2.11 1.29
CA GLU A 3 -19.19 -1.16 0.60
C GLU A 3 -18.44 -0.20 -0.33
N LYS A 4 -17.31 0.35 0.13
CA LYS A 4 -16.44 1.24 -0.65
C LYS A 4 -15.52 0.47 -1.63
N ASN A 5 -15.46 -0.86 -1.54
CA ASN A 5 -14.55 -1.74 -2.28
C ASN A 5 -15.27 -3.04 -2.68
N PRO A 6 -16.28 -2.98 -3.57
CA PRO A 6 -17.10 -4.14 -3.93
C PRO A 6 -16.30 -5.33 -4.46
N SER A 7 -15.10 -5.11 -5.04
CA SER A 7 -14.19 -6.17 -5.47
C SER A 7 -13.72 -7.09 -4.32
N LEU A 8 -13.91 -6.70 -3.06
CA LEU A 8 -13.59 -7.50 -1.87
C LEU A 8 -14.72 -8.42 -1.40
N ALA A 9 -15.94 -8.34 -1.96
CA ALA A 9 -17.13 -8.99 -1.38
C ALA A 9 -16.98 -10.49 -1.07
N ASN A 10 -16.16 -11.21 -1.84
CA ASN A 10 -15.92 -12.65 -1.66
C ASN A 10 -14.46 -12.98 -1.31
N ARG A 11 -13.69 -11.99 -0.83
CA ARG A 11 -12.26 -12.14 -0.51
C ARG A 11 -12.07 -12.14 1.00
N LYS A 12 -11.38 -13.16 1.53
CA LYS A 12 -10.89 -13.14 2.91
C LYS A 12 -9.68 -12.22 2.99
N ILE A 13 -9.70 -11.32 3.96
CA ILE A 13 -8.62 -10.37 4.30
C ILE A 13 -8.41 -10.43 5.81
N SER A 14 -7.28 -9.90 6.30
CA SER A 14 -7.07 -9.77 7.74
C SER A 14 -8.09 -8.81 8.36
N LEU A 15 -8.32 -8.92 9.66
CA LEU A 15 -8.93 -7.85 10.43
C LEU A 15 -8.02 -6.61 10.40
N PRO A 16 -8.58 -5.39 10.23
CA PRO A 16 -7.79 -4.16 10.28
C PRO A 16 -7.23 -3.94 11.69
N VAL A 17 -5.90 -3.79 11.80
CA VAL A 17 -5.23 -3.47 13.06
C VAL A 17 -5.14 -1.95 13.21
N VAL A 18 -5.63 -1.42 14.34
CA VAL A 18 -5.66 0.02 14.63
C VAL A 18 -4.25 0.58 14.84
N THR A 19 -4.01 1.77 14.31
CA THR A 19 -2.76 2.54 14.45
C THR A 19 -3.04 4.01 14.79
N CYS A 20 -1.98 4.76 15.13
CA CYS A 20 -2.06 6.17 15.54
C CYS A 20 -2.01 7.09 14.31
N GLY A 21 -3.03 6.96 13.45
CA GLY A 21 -3.09 7.57 12.13
C GLY A 21 -2.14 6.92 11.12
N ILE A 22 -2.22 7.39 9.88
CA ILE A 22 -1.56 6.74 8.73
C ILE A 22 -0.03 6.83 8.80
N THR A 23 0.55 7.90 9.34
CA THR A 23 2.01 7.99 9.55
C THR A 23 2.50 6.84 10.44
N HIS A 24 1.74 6.50 11.49
CA HIS A 24 2.06 5.37 12.34
C HIS A 24 1.85 4.05 11.59
N ALA A 25 0.78 3.93 10.79
CA ALA A 25 0.55 2.77 9.93
C ALA A 25 1.73 2.49 8.99
N ILE A 26 2.27 3.51 8.31
CA ILE A 26 3.43 3.39 7.42
C ILE A 26 4.69 3.01 8.22
N SER A 27 4.89 3.57 9.41
CA SER A 27 6.01 3.18 10.28
C SER A 27 5.94 1.71 10.67
N ILE A 28 4.77 1.22 11.10
CA ILE A 28 4.58 -0.17 11.51
C ILE A 28 4.70 -1.12 10.32
N PHE A 29 4.15 -0.74 9.17
CA PHE A 29 4.40 -1.44 7.92
C PHE A 29 5.89 -1.58 7.65
N ALA A 30 6.65 -0.49 7.75
CA ALA A 30 8.08 -0.49 7.52
C ALA A 30 8.82 -1.36 8.56
N ASP A 31 8.42 -1.33 9.83
CA ASP A 31 9.03 -2.16 10.87
C ASP A 31 8.80 -3.67 10.69
N ILE A 32 7.71 -4.06 10.04
CA ILE A 32 7.36 -5.48 9.83
C ILE A 32 7.97 -6.06 8.55
N TRP A 33 8.09 -5.24 7.50
CA TRP A 33 8.32 -5.71 6.13
C TRP A 33 9.61 -5.24 5.48
N ILE A 34 10.27 -4.24 6.05
CA ILE A 34 11.45 -3.59 5.47
C ILE A 34 12.68 -3.87 6.33
N ASP A 35 13.63 -4.54 5.72
CA ASP A 35 14.99 -4.77 6.21
C ASP A 35 15.95 -3.74 5.57
N PRO A 36 17.09 -3.44 6.22
CA PRO A 36 18.12 -2.59 5.63
C PRO A 36 18.56 -3.08 4.24
N GLY A 37 18.58 -2.16 3.27
CA GLY A 37 18.92 -2.46 1.88
C GLY A 37 17.77 -2.94 0.99
N ASP A 38 16.59 -3.22 1.54
CA ASP A 38 15.40 -3.53 0.74
C ASP A 38 15.05 -2.39 -0.22
N VAL A 39 14.48 -2.75 -1.38
CA VAL A 39 14.08 -1.78 -2.40
C VAL A 39 12.62 -1.38 -2.23
N VAL A 40 12.40 -0.06 -2.13
CA VAL A 40 11.07 0.55 -2.18
C VAL A 40 10.95 1.39 -3.45
N ILE A 41 9.99 1.03 -4.29
CA ILE A 41 9.65 1.73 -5.53
C ILE A 41 8.58 2.77 -5.24
N LEU A 42 8.89 4.03 -5.56
CA LEU A 42 8.04 5.20 -5.36
C LEU A 42 8.00 6.07 -6.64
N PRO A 43 6.96 6.89 -6.85
CA PRO A 43 7.03 7.97 -7.82
C PRO A 43 8.11 9.00 -7.43
N ASP A 44 8.62 9.74 -8.41
CA ASP A 44 9.56 10.85 -8.21
C ASP A 44 8.96 12.03 -7.44
N MET A 45 7.66 12.28 -7.64
CA MET A 45 6.86 13.17 -6.81
C MET A 45 6.19 12.36 -5.70
N MET A 46 6.44 12.69 -4.43
CA MET A 46 5.89 11.92 -3.31
C MET A 46 5.79 12.75 -2.02
N TRP A 47 5.05 12.23 -1.03
CA TRP A 47 5.08 12.79 0.31
C TRP A 47 6.46 12.59 0.96
N GLY A 48 7.19 13.68 1.22
CA GLY A 48 8.59 13.64 1.66
C GLY A 48 8.85 12.83 2.94
N ASN A 49 7.84 12.62 3.79
CA ASN A 49 8.00 11.83 5.01
C ASN A 49 8.24 10.34 4.76
N TYR A 50 7.95 9.82 3.55
CA TYR A 50 8.38 8.48 3.16
C TYR A 50 9.90 8.33 3.25
N ASN A 51 10.68 9.37 2.90
CA ASN A 51 12.13 9.32 3.02
C ASN A 51 12.58 9.14 4.49
N MET A 52 11.96 9.86 5.42
CA MET A 52 12.27 9.74 6.84
C MET A 52 11.96 8.35 7.40
N ILE A 53 10.81 7.79 7.03
CA ILE A 53 10.37 6.49 7.55
C ILE A 53 11.13 5.34 6.87
N LEU A 54 11.22 5.33 5.54
CA LEU A 54 11.67 4.17 4.78
C LEU A 54 13.19 4.19 4.57
N ASN A 55 13.76 5.35 4.23
CA ASN A 55 15.21 5.45 4.01
C ASN A 55 15.97 5.73 5.30
N VAL A 56 15.66 6.82 6.01
CA VAL A 56 16.47 7.24 7.17
C VAL A 56 16.32 6.26 8.35
N ARG A 57 15.09 5.83 8.68
CA ARG A 57 14.86 4.94 9.84
C ARG A 57 15.03 3.46 9.54
N LYS A 58 14.77 3.01 8.30
CA LYS A 58 14.81 1.59 7.93
C LYS A 58 15.91 1.22 6.95
N GLU A 59 16.71 2.19 6.52
CA GLU A 59 17.85 2.00 5.61
C GLU A 59 17.44 1.34 4.28
N ALA A 60 16.18 1.52 3.86
CA ALA A 60 15.71 1.03 2.58
C ALA A 60 16.29 1.88 1.43
N LYS A 61 16.54 1.23 0.31
CA LYS A 61 16.89 1.90 -0.94
C LYS A 61 15.63 2.36 -1.66
N ILE A 62 15.40 3.67 -1.66
CA ILE A 62 14.32 4.26 -2.45
C ILE A 62 14.78 4.38 -3.90
N THR A 63 13.99 3.82 -4.83
CA THR A 63 14.19 3.92 -6.27
C THR A 63 12.92 4.52 -6.89
N THR A 64 13.09 5.45 -7.83
CA THR A 64 11.96 6.25 -8.32
C THR A 64 11.71 6.11 -9.81
N TYR A 65 10.47 6.40 -10.22
CA TYR A 65 10.07 6.55 -11.62
C TYR A 65 9.32 7.87 -11.80
N PRO A 66 9.42 8.52 -12.98
CA PRO A 66 8.62 9.71 -13.27
C PRO A 66 7.13 9.34 -13.25
N ILE A 67 6.34 9.93 -12.35
CA ILE A 67 4.91 9.59 -12.22
C ILE A 67 4.10 10.06 -13.43
N PHE A 68 4.51 11.15 -14.08
CA PHE A 68 3.86 11.70 -15.26
C PHE A 68 4.69 11.51 -16.53
N SER A 69 4.00 11.24 -17.63
CA SER A 69 4.60 11.24 -18.97
C SER A 69 4.84 12.67 -19.42
N LYS A 70 5.50 12.86 -20.57
CA LYS A 70 5.66 14.19 -21.17
C LYS A 70 4.32 14.89 -21.48
N ASN A 71 3.25 14.10 -21.61
CA ASN A 71 1.90 14.60 -21.89
C ASN A 71 1.06 14.82 -20.61
N GLY A 72 1.63 14.61 -19.42
CA GLY A 72 0.94 14.81 -18.13
C GLY A 72 0.07 13.63 -17.69
N GLU A 73 0.08 12.51 -18.39
CA GLU A 73 -0.66 11.29 -18.06
C GLU A 73 0.11 10.41 -17.08
N TYR A 74 -0.55 9.50 -16.35
CA TYR A 74 0.15 8.55 -15.50
C TYR A 74 1.11 7.67 -16.31
N ASN A 75 2.39 7.71 -15.96
CA ASN A 75 3.46 7.10 -16.73
C ASN A 75 3.61 5.61 -16.43
N LEU A 76 2.63 4.83 -16.88
CA LEU A 76 2.62 3.38 -16.70
C LEU A 76 3.83 2.68 -17.33
N ALA A 77 4.36 3.22 -18.43
CA ALA A 77 5.56 2.66 -19.07
C ALA A 77 6.80 2.82 -18.18
N ALA A 78 6.97 3.97 -17.53
CA ALA A 78 8.07 4.17 -16.59
C ALA A 78 7.89 3.34 -15.31
N PHE A 79 6.66 3.25 -14.81
CA PHE A 79 6.33 2.36 -13.68
C PHE A 79 6.69 0.90 -14.00
N GLU A 80 6.19 0.36 -15.12
CA GLU A 80 6.46 -1.02 -15.54
C GLU A 80 7.94 -1.29 -15.69
N LYS A 81 8.65 -0.38 -16.39
CA LYS A 81 10.10 -0.48 -16.57
C LYS A 81 10.82 -0.54 -15.22
N LYS A 82 10.46 0.35 -14.27
CA LYS A 82 11.09 0.40 -12.96
C LYS A 82 10.83 -0.88 -12.15
N VAL A 83 9.59 -1.36 -12.10
CA VAL A 83 9.23 -2.60 -11.41
C VAL A 83 10.04 -3.77 -11.96
N LYS A 84 10.10 -3.94 -13.29
CA LYS A 84 10.86 -5.02 -13.92
C LYS A 84 12.37 -4.89 -13.68
N GLU A 85 12.93 -3.69 -13.76
CA GLU A 85 14.36 -3.45 -13.50
C GLU A 85 14.81 -3.86 -12.10
N GLU A 86 13.97 -3.62 -11.08
CA GLU A 86 14.30 -4.00 -9.70
C GLU A 86 14.00 -5.48 -9.43
N ALA A 87 12.93 -6.02 -10.03
CA ALA A 87 12.61 -7.45 -9.96
C ALA A 87 13.74 -8.34 -10.52
N LEU A 88 14.46 -7.88 -11.56
CA LEU A 88 15.62 -8.59 -12.09
C LEU A 88 16.82 -8.65 -11.13
N LYS A 89 16.86 -7.79 -10.11
CA LYS A 89 18.00 -7.63 -9.20
C LYS A 89 17.70 -8.10 -7.78
N HIS A 90 16.43 -8.27 -7.43
CA HIS A 90 15.97 -8.48 -6.06
C HIS A 90 14.84 -9.51 -6.00
N ASP A 91 14.95 -10.48 -5.07
CA ASP A 91 13.91 -11.49 -4.82
C ASP A 91 12.64 -10.91 -4.18
N LYS A 92 12.76 -9.76 -3.53
CA LYS A 92 11.69 -9.02 -2.87
C LYS A 92 11.74 -7.56 -3.29
N ILE A 93 10.61 -7.02 -3.71
CA ILE A 93 10.44 -5.58 -3.96
C ILE A 93 9.18 -5.06 -3.24
N ILE A 94 9.26 -3.83 -2.74
CA ILE A 94 8.12 -3.11 -2.18
C ILE A 94 7.70 -2.02 -3.16
N VAL A 95 6.40 -1.91 -3.42
CA VAL A 95 5.80 -0.85 -4.25
C VAL A 95 4.82 -0.08 -3.39
N LEU A 96 5.04 1.23 -3.21
CA LEU A 96 4.13 2.09 -2.46
C LEU A 96 3.26 2.90 -3.43
N LEU A 97 1.95 2.64 -3.37
CA LEU A 97 0.93 3.26 -4.21
C LEU A 97 0.12 4.24 -3.36
N ASN A 98 0.26 5.55 -3.61
CA ASN A 98 -0.50 6.59 -2.93
C ASN A 98 -1.48 7.24 -3.91
N PHE A 99 -2.76 6.84 -3.86
CA PHE A 99 -3.82 7.39 -4.70
C PHE A 99 -5.12 7.55 -3.90
N PRO A 100 -5.79 8.73 -3.91
CA PRO A 100 -5.38 9.99 -4.53
C PRO A 100 -4.01 10.50 -4.05
N HIS A 101 -3.22 11.00 -4.99
CA HIS A 101 -1.78 11.17 -4.84
C HIS A 101 -1.38 12.49 -4.18
N ASN A 102 -0.45 12.44 -3.22
CA ASN A 102 0.21 13.60 -2.68
C ASN A 102 1.62 13.72 -3.29
N PRO A 103 1.96 14.81 -4.01
CA PRO A 103 1.32 16.13 -3.95
C PRO A 103 0.37 16.49 -5.11
N SER A 104 0.27 15.68 -6.15
CA SER A 104 -0.39 16.12 -7.40
C SER A 104 -1.92 16.13 -7.37
N GLY A 105 -2.55 15.49 -6.39
CA GLY A 105 -4.00 15.25 -6.35
C GLY A 105 -4.48 14.20 -7.36
N TYR A 106 -3.58 13.61 -8.14
CA TYR A 106 -3.93 12.69 -9.22
C TYR A 106 -4.54 11.39 -8.67
N THR A 107 -5.54 10.86 -9.35
CA THR A 107 -6.08 9.52 -9.12
C THR A 107 -6.10 8.79 -10.45
N VAL A 108 -5.60 7.56 -10.47
CA VAL A 108 -5.56 6.74 -11.69
C VAL A 108 -6.96 6.49 -12.24
N SER A 109 -7.05 6.36 -13.56
CA SER A 109 -8.24 5.80 -14.21
C SER A 109 -8.44 4.34 -13.84
N LYS A 110 -9.62 3.79 -14.12
CA LYS A 110 -9.87 2.35 -13.94
C LYS A 110 -8.91 1.50 -14.76
N GLU A 111 -8.68 1.87 -16.02
CA GLU A 111 -7.79 1.19 -16.95
C GLU A 111 -6.34 1.25 -16.48
N GLU A 112 -5.90 2.41 -16.00
CA GLU A 112 -4.56 2.59 -15.44
C GLU A 112 -4.35 1.76 -14.17
N GLY A 113 -5.37 1.70 -13.31
CA GLY A 113 -5.40 0.83 -12.14
C GLY A 113 -5.29 -0.65 -12.53
N ASP A 114 -6.09 -1.11 -13.49
CA ASP A 114 -6.07 -2.49 -13.97
C ASP A 114 -4.73 -2.88 -14.60
N ARG A 115 -4.11 -1.98 -15.37
CA ARG A 115 -2.76 -2.22 -15.90
C ARG A 115 -1.69 -2.26 -14.81
N THR A 116 -1.77 -1.39 -13.80
CA THR A 116 -0.86 -1.42 -12.64
C THR A 116 -0.95 -2.77 -11.91
N VAL A 117 -2.16 -3.25 -11.65
CA VAL A 117 -2.39 -4.57 -11.02
C VAL A 117 -1.83 -5.69 -11.89
N LYS A 118 -2.05 -5.63 -13.20
CA LYS A 118 -1.53 -6.62 -14.15
C LYS A 118 0.00 -6.68 -14.11
N ILE A 119 0.68 -5.53 -14.18
CA ILE A 119 2.15 -5.43 -14.13
C ILE A 119 2.70 -6.11 -12.87
N LEU A 120 2.17 -5.76 -11.70
CA LEU A 120 2.62 -6.35 -10.43
C LEU A 120 2.32 -7.85 -10.37
N THR A 121 1.16 -8.28 -10.87
CA THR A 121 0.78 -9.68 -10.88
C THR A 121 1.69 -10.51 -11.81
N ASP A 122 2.07 -9.96 -12.97
CA ASP A 122 2.93 -10.66 -13.92
C ASP A 122 4.37 -10.78 -13.40
N VAL A 123 4.92 -9.74 -12.79
CA VAL A 123 6.24 -9.81 -12.14
C VAL A 123 6.22 -10.80 -10.96
N ALA A 124 5.11 -10.90 -10.23
CA ALA A 124 4.94 -11.92 -9.19
C ALA A 124 4.93 -13.35 -9.76
N LYS A 125 4.33 -13.57 -10.94
CA LYS A 125 4.34 -14.87 -11.64
C LYS A 125 5.73 -15.25 -12.16
N GLU A 126 6.54 -14.26 -12.53
CA GLU A 126 7.93 -14.45 -12.94
C GLU A 126 8.86 -14.83 -11.78
N GLY A 127 8.38 -14.77 -10.54
CA GLY A 127 9.08 -15.32 -9.37
C GLY A 127 9.45 -14.29 -8.30
N THR A 128 9.20 -13.00 -8.53
CA THR A 128 9.53 -11.95 -7.54
C THR A 128 8.47 -11.89 -6.44
N ASN A 129 8.89 -11.71 -5.19
CA ASN A 129 7.97 -11.41 -4.09
C ASN A 129 7.64 -9.92 -4.07
N ILE A 130 6.36 -9.57 -4.19
CA ILE A 130 5.89 -8.19 -4.24
C ILE A 130 5.09 -7.90 -2.98
N ILE A 131 5.46 -6.80 -2.30
CA ILE A 131 4.65 -6.18 -1.27
C ILE A 131 4.13 -4.86 -1.83
N ALA A 132 2.82 -4.79 -2.06
CA ALA A 132 2.15 -3.58 -2.55
C ALA A 132 1.48 -2.85 -1.39
N ALA A 133 2.10 -1.78 -0.91
CA ALA A 133 1.59 -0.92 0.14
C ALA A 133 0.71 0.19 -0.45
N CYS A 134 -0.59 0.16 -0.16
CA CYS A 134 -1.57 1.12 -0.63
C CYS A 134 -1.79 2.19 0.45
N ASP A 135 -1.18 3.36 0.28
CA ASP A 135 -1.43 4.52 1.12
C ASP A 135 -2.69 5.23 0.64
N ASP A 136 -3.79 4.91 1.31
CA ASP A 136 -5.13 5.39 1.04
C ASP A 136 -5.47 6.63 1.89
N SER A 137 -4.48 7.44 2.25
CA SER A 137 -4.65 8.66 3.06
C SER A 137 -5.76 9.58 2.57
N TYR A 138 -6.00 9.63 1.26
CA TYR A 138 -6.97 10.52 0.60
C TYR A 138 -8.14 9.75 -0.03
N PHE A 139 -8.29 8.46 0.28
CA PHE A 139 -9.31 7.61 -0.30
C PHE A 139 -10.71 8.23 -0.15
N GLY A 140 -11.54 8.15 -1.20
CA GLY A 140 -12.87 8.76 -1.23
C GLY A 140 -12.90 10.21 -1.75
N LEU A 141 -11.76 10.91 -1.81
CA LEU A 141 -11.68 12.27 -2.39
C LEU A 141 -11.54 12.21 -3.92
N PHE A 142 -12.56 11.65 -4.58
CA PHE A 142 -12.55 11.43 -6.03
C PHE A 142 -13.45 12.42 -6.76
N TYR A 143 -12.88 13.29 -7.59
CA TYR A 143 -13.61 14.38 -8.25
C TYR A 143 -14.06 14.02 -9.68
N GLU A 144 -13.28 13.21 -10.40
CA GLU A 144 -13.57 12.86 -11.79
C GLU A 144 -14.32 11.53 -11.92
N LYS A 145 -15.23 11.41 -12.89
CA LYS A 145 -16.02 10.18 -13.08
C LYS A 145 -15.16 8.95 -13.41
N GLU A 146 -14.13 9.14 -14.23
CA GLU A 146 -13.33 8.04 -14.79
C GLU A 146 -12.24 7.52 -13.83
N THR A 147 -12.10 8.16 -12.67
CA THR A 147 -11.15 7.72 -11.64
C THR A 147 -11.58 6.41 -11.01
N MET A 148 -10.60 5.55 -10.72
CA MET A 148 -10.81 4.33 -9.96
C MET A 148 -11.31 4.68 -8.55
N LYS A 149 -12.53 4.23 -8.21
CA LYS A 149 -13.19 4.53 -6.92
C LYS A 149 -12.92 3.50 -5.81
N GLU A 150 -12.20 2.43 -6.15
CA GLU A 150 -11.79 1.38 -5.22
C GLU A 150 -10.31 1.52 -4.90
N SER A 151 -9.90 1.06 -3.72
CA SER A 151 -8.51 0.98 -3.35
C SER A 151 -7.75 0.02 -4.27
N PHE A 152 -6.48 0.31 -4.54
CA PHE A 152 -5.57 -0.66 -5.13
C PHE A 152 -5.53 -1.97 -4.33
N PHE A 153 -5.62 -1.89 -3.00
CA PHE A 153 -5.69 -3.06 -2.13
C PHE A 153 -6.79 -4.03 -2.55
N ALA A 154 -7.99 -3.51 -2.84
CA ALA A 154 -9.14 -4.32 -3.21
C ALA A 154 -8.86 -5.15 -4.46
N ARG A 155 -8.16 -4.57 -5.44
CA ARG A 155 -7.84 -5.20 -6.72
C ARG A 155 -6.63 -6.13 -6.64
N LEU A 156 -5.64 -5.78 -5.84
CA LEU A 156 -4.40 -6.55 -5.63
C LEU A 156 -4.61 -7.80 -4.76
N CYS A 157 -5.62 -7.78 -3.88
CA CYS A 157 -5.96 -8.95 -3.06
C CYS A 157 -6.16 -10.20 -3.92
N ASN A 158 -5.70 -11.35 -3.42
CA ASN A 158 -5.93 -12.66 -4.04
C ASN A 158 -5.43 -12.82 -5.50
N GLN A 159 -4.53 -11.95 -5.99
CA GLN A 159 -4.03 -12.04 -7.37
C GLN A 159 -2.99 -13.14 -7.56
N HIS A 160 -2.01 -13.25 -6.65
CA HIS A 160 -0.93 -14.23 -6.75
C HIS A 160 -0.34 -14.54 -5.35
N PRO A 161 0.16 -15.77 -5.08
CA PRO A 161 0.72 -16.10 -3.76
C PRO A 161 1.99 -15.30 -3.39
N ARG A 162 2.75 -14.86 -4.41
CA ARG A 162 3.91 -13.96 -4.24
C ARG A 162 3.55 -12.47 -4.18
N LEU A 163 2.27 -12.12 -4.16
CA LEU A 163 1.80 -10.74 -4.09
C LEU A 163 1.00 -10.52 -2.80
N LEU A 164 1.58 -9.74 -1.89
CA LEU A 164 0.94 -9.28 -0.67
C LEU A 164 0.47 -7.83 -0.83
N ALA A 165 -0.83 -7.60 -0.73
CA ALA A 165 -1.42 -6.27 -0.67
C ALA A 165 -1.59 -5.83 0.79
N ILE A 166 -1.17 -4.60 1.09
CA ILE A 166 -1.32 -3.99 2.42
C ILE A 166 -2.00 -2.65 2.25
N LYS A 167 -3.15 -2.46 2.88
CA LYS A 167 -3.85 -1.17 2.93
C LYS A 167 -3.45 -0.40 4.18
N LEU A 168 -3.07 0.86 3.99
CA LEU A 168 -2.74 1.82 5.02
C LEU A 168 -3.73 2.98 4.91
N ASP A 169 -4.71 3.05 5.80
CA ASP A 169 -5.79 4.04 5.73
C ASP A 169 -6.14 4.60 7.11
N GLY A 170 -7.12 5.51 7.16
CA GLY A 170 -7.54 6.10 8.43
C GLY A 170 -8.56 7.21 8.29
N ALA A 171 -9.22 7.52 9.41
CA ALA A 171 -10.28 8.53 9.49
C ALA A 171 -9.77 9.97 9.25
N THR A 172 -8.45 10.17 9.22
CA THR A 172 -7.78 11.47 9.24
C THR A 172 -8.32 12.45 8.19
N LYS A 173 -8.49 12.01 6.93
CA LYS A 173 -9.06 12.84 5.85
C LYS A 173 -10.43 12.37 5.41
N GLU A 174 -10.68 11.06 5.41
CA GLU A 174 -12.01 10.50 5.06
C GLU A 174 -13.14 11.10 5.91
N ASN A 175 -12.88 11.34 7.19
CA ASN A 175 -13.86 11.86 8.14
C ASN A 175 -13.48 13.25 8.67
N TYR A 176 -12.51 13.95 8.06
CA TYR A 176 -12.07 15.30 8.46
C TYR A 176 -11.64 15.43 9.94
N VAL A 177 -11.04 14.36 10.51
CA VAL A 177 -10.64 14.27 11.93
C VAL A 177 -9.13 14.10 12.11
N TRP A 178 -8.34 15.05 11.59
CA TRP A 178 -6.88 14.95 11.59
C TRP A 178 -6.25 14.72 12.97
N GLY A 179 -6.79 15.37 13.99
CA GLY A 179 -6.31 15.32 15.37
C GLY A 179 -6.67 14.04 16.12
N LEU A 180 -7.63 13.24 15.62
CA LEU A 180 -8.06 12.01 16.31
C LEU A 180 -7.09 10.85 16.16
N ARG A 181 -6.13 10.93 15.22
CA ARG A 181 -5.05 9.94 15.08
C ARG A 181 -5.53 8.48 15.00
N VAL A 182 -6.58 8.22 14.24
CA VAL A 182 -7.08 6.85 13.98
C VAL A 182 -6.68 6.43 12.57
N GLY A 183 -5.92 5.34 12.47
CA GLY A 183 -5.55 4.68 11.22
C GLY A 183 -5.63 3.18 11.33
N PHE A 184 -5.45 2.47 10.22
CA PHE A 184 -5.53 1.01 10.17
C PHE A 184 -4.49 0.43 9.21
N ILE A 185 -4.10 -0.81 9.48
CA ILE A 185 -3.34 -1.67 8.57
C ILE A 185 -4.18 -2.91 8.28
N THR A 186 -4.41 -3.20 7.01
CA THR A 186 -5.14 -4.40 6.57
C THR A 186 -4.32 -5.17 5.55
N CYS A 187 -4.21 -6.50 5.70
CA CYS A 187 -3.44 -7.36 4.80
C CYS A 187 -4.36 -8.23 3.94
N GLY A 188 -3.94 -8.51 2.71
CA GLY A 188 -4.63 -9.41 1.80
C GLY A 188 -3.68 -10.04 0.79
N CYS A 189 -3.70 -11.36 0.67
CA CYS A 189 -2.88 -12.12 -0.28
C CYS A 189 -3.65 -13.35 -0.77
N LYS A 190 -3.14 -13.98 -1.83
CA LYS A 190 -3.67 -15.28 -2.26
C LYS A 190 -3.10 -16.36 -1.37
N ILE A 191 -3.98 -17.08 -0.66
CA ILE A 191 -3.63 -18.20 0.22
C ILE A 191 -4.37 -19.42 -0.31
N GLU A 192 -3.62 -20.46 -0.66
CA GLU A 192 -4.20 -21.69 -1.23
C GLU A 192 -4.73 -22.65 -0.15
N SER A 193 -4.18 -22.55 1.06
CA SER A 193 -4.61 -23.28 2.25
C SER A 193 -5.67 -22.51 3.05
N ASP A 194 -6.00 -22.99 4.26
CA ASP A 194 -6.76 -22.19 5.20
C ASP A 194 -6.05 -20.85 5.49
N SER A 195 -6.74 -19.74 5.21
CA SER A 195 -6.24 -18.39 5.39
C SER A 195 -6.23 -17.94 6.86
N GLY A 196 -7.00 -18.62 7.73
CA GLY A 196 -7.17 -18.23 9.13
C GLY A 196 -5.84 -18.07 9.89
N PRO A 197 -4.98 -19.11 9.94
CA PRO A 197 -3.69 -19.05 10.63
C PRO A 197 -2.74 -17.98 10.08
N VAL A 198 -2.77 -17.74 8.77
CA VAL A 198 -1.92 -16.72 8.12
C VAL A 198 -2.37 -15.33 8.54
N TYR A 199 -3.66 -15.03 8.49
CA TYR A 199 -4.17 -13.72 8.89
C TYR A 199 -4.04 -13.49 10.40
N ASP A 200 -4.27 -14.50 11.25
CA ASP A 200 -4.04 -14.41 12.69
C ASP A 200 -2.58 -14.08 13.02
N ALA A 201 -1.62 -14.71 12.33
CA ALA A 201 -0.20 -14.40 12.49
C ALA A 201 0.15 -12.96 12.06
N LEU A 202 -0.41 -12.50 10.93
CA LEU A 202 -0.21 -11.13 10.43
C LEU A 202 -0.81 -10.09 11.38
N GLU A 203 -2.01 -10.33 11.88
CA GLU A 203 -2.71 -9.48 12.84
C GLU A 203 -1.91 -9.37 14.15
N LYS A 204 -1.49 -10.51 14.72
CA LYS A 204 -0.70 -10.55 15.96
C LYS A 204 0.66 -9.87 15.82
N LYS A 205 1.39 -10.11 14.72
CA LYS A 205 2.68 -9.45 14.47
C LYS A 205 2.50 -7.94 14.34
N THR A 206 1.46 -7.51 13.64
CA THR A 206 1.13 -6.09 13.46
C THR A 206 0.73 -5.43 14.77
N ALA A 207 -0.18 -6.03 15.53
CA ALA A 207 -0.63 -5.52 16.83
C ALA A 207 0.50 -5.48 17.86
N GLY A 208 1.38 -6.50 17.86
CA GLY A 208 2.58 -6.51 18.71
C GLY A 208 3.54 -5.38 18.37
N CYS A 209 3.75 -5.10 17.09
CA CYS A 209 4.57 -3.97 16.64
C CYS A 209 3.96 -2.62 17.06
N VAL A 210 2.64 -2.44 16.90
CA VAL A 210 1.92 -1.26 17.41
C VAL A 210 2.10 -1.10 18.91
N ARG A 211 1.94 -2.17 19.68
CA ARG A 211 2.10 -2.14 21.15
C ARG A 211 3.53 -1.81 21.58
N GLY A 212 4.52 -2.20 20.77
CA GLY A 212 5.94 -1.92 21.00
C GLY A 212 6.37 -0.50 20.64
N SER A 213 5.64 0.19 19.77
CA SER A 213 5.97 1.55 19.32
C SER A 213 5.23 2.66 20.08
N ILE A 214 4.00 2.37 20.54
CA ILE A 214 3.17 3.31 21.30
C ILE A 214 2.45 2.59 22.45
N SER A 215 2.28 3.29 23.58
CA SER A 215 1.58 2.73 24.73
C SER A 215 0.10 2.43 24.42
N ASN A 216 -0.57 3.33 23.70
CA ASN A 216 -1.93 3.15 23.23
C ASN A 216 -2.20 4.01 21.97
N ALA A 217 -3.16 3.60 21.14
CA ALA A 217 -3.77 4.44 20.12
C ALA A 217 -4.97 5.22 20.71
N SER A 218 -5.64 6.04 19.90
CA SER A 218 -6.76 6.85 20.36
C SER A 218 -7.92 5.98 20.86
N HIS A 219 -8.23 6.12 22.14
CA HIS A 219 -9.44 5.60 22.76
C HIS A 219 -10.42 6.77 22.93
N LEU A 220 -11.45 6.81 22.10
CA LEU A 220 -12.60 7.70 22.30
C LEU A 220 -13.48 7.07 23.38
N SER A 221 -13.09 7.24 24.64
CA SER A 221 -13.87 6.91 25.82
C SER A 221 -14.07 8.16 26.66
#